data_AF-A0A0Q7VT42-F1
#
_entry.id   AF-A0A0Q7VT42-F1
#
_cell.length_a   1.000
_cell.length_b   1.000
_cell.length_c   1.000
_cell.angle_alpha   90.00
_cell.angle_beta   90.00
_cell.angle_gamma   90.00
#
_symmetry.space_group_name_H-M   'P 1'
#
loop_
_entity.id
_entity.type
_entity.pdbx_description
1 polymer ?
#
loop_
_entity_poly.entity_id
_entity_poly.type
_entity_poly.pdbx_seq_one_letter_code
_entity_poly.pdbx_strand_id
1 'polypeptide(L)'
;MTQIQVGPPPPRSYARLWVSTLLLVVYASFVLLVTMWPQPEQLEFDSIAGRVLRALHNIGVPQWFGYDKLEFTANIGMFVPLGFLLGLALARSAWWVAIFLLPAFSGAIEFTQGIALDERVSTVLDVLSNTIGGYLGLLLAMILRAMIHARDRTKIERELWERRAAAAELQRQNAARAQAAASSHQVPAPAAARIAEPDPVTRVLDADFWETGDAPTVRLPL
;
A
#
# COMPACT_ATOMS: atom_id res chain seq x y z
N MET A 1 11.29 -10.59 -31.22
CA MET A 1 10.91 -9.71 -30.09
C MET A 1 10.26 -10.57 -29.02
N THR A 2 10.94 -10.82 -27.90
CA THR A 2 10.43 -11.69 -26.82
C THR A 2 9.42 -10.88 -26.00
N GLN A 3 8.14 -11.24 -26.09
CA GLN A 3 7.07 -10.63 -25.29
C GLN A 3 7.30 -10.93 -23.81
N ILE A 4 7.46 -9.89 -22.99
CA ILE A 4 7.59 -10.04 -21.53
C ILE A 4 6.18 -10.23 -20.98
N GLN A 5 5.82 -11.47 -20.63
CA GLN A 5 4.54 -11.77 -20.00
C GLN A 5 4.60 -11.35 -18.52
N VAL A 6 3.96 -10.23 -18.20
CA VAL A 6 3.81 -9.76 -16.81
C VAL A 6 2.62 -10.50 -16.19
N GLY A 7 2.84 -11.16 -15.05
CA GLY A 7 1.77 -11.87 -14.31
C GLY A 7 0.66 -10.92 -13.82
N PRO A 8 -0.50 -11.46 -13.39
CA PRO A 8 -1.61 -10.65 -12.91
C PRO A 8 -1.22 -9.82 -11.67
N PRO A 9 -1.78 -8.62 -11.49
CA PRO A 9 -1.50 -7.79 -10.32
C PRO A 9 -1.96 -8.49 -9.03
N PRO A 10 -1.29 -8.25 -7.89
CA PRO A 10 -1.68 -8.84 -6.63
C PRO A 10 -3.09 -8.38 -6.21
N PRO A 11 -3.87 -9.25 -5.53
CA PRO A 11 -5.23 -8.93 -5.10
C PRO A 11 -5.23 -7.79 -4.07
N ARG A 12 -6.26 -6.94 -4.10
CA ARG A 12 -6.46 -5.88 -3.11
C ARG A 12 -6.90 -6.51 -1.78
N SER A 13 -6.14 -6.27 -0.70
CA SER A 13 -6.55 -6.73 0.63
C SER A 13 -7.69 -5.87 1.16
N TYR A 14 -8.88 -6.47 1.30
CA TYR A 14 -10.05 -5.85 1.93
C TYR A 14 -10.06 -6.02 3.45
N ALA A 15 -9.12 -6.78 4.03
CA ALA A 15 -9.11 -7.11 5.46
C ALA A 15 -9.13 -5.87 6.35
N ARG A 16 -8.35 -4.84 6.00
CA ARG A 16 -8.34 -3.55 6.72
C ARG A 16 -9.72 -2.92 6.76
N LEU A 17 -10.42 -2.91 5.63
CA LEU A 17 -11.75 -2.28 5.50
C LEU A 17 -12.76 -3.04 6.36
N TRP A 18 -12.81 -4.36 6.25
CA TRP A 18 -13.74 -5.17 7.03
C TRP A 18 -13.50 -5.05 8.53
N VAL A 19 -12.24 -5.11 8.98
CA VAL A 19 -11.89 -4.98 10.40
C VAL A 19 -12.22 -3.59 10.93
N SER A 20 -11.87 -2.51 10.21
CA SER A 20 -12.17 -1.16 10.66
C SER A 20 -13.66 -0.85 10.65
N THR A 21 -14.40 -1.32 9.65
CA THR A 21 -15.87 -1.18 9.61
C THR A 21 -16.54 -1.97 10.72
N LEU A 22 -16.12 -3.21 10.99
CA LEU A 22 -16.67 -4.00 12.09
C LEU A 22 -16.44 -3.30 13.44
N LEU A 23 -15.20 -2.88 13.71
CA LEU A 23 -14.85 -2.15 14.93
C LEU A 23 -15.61 -0.84 15.04
N LEU A 24 -15.78 -0.11 13.93
CA LEU A 24 -16.58 1.12 13.89
C LEU A 24 -18.02 0.85 14.29
N VAL A 25 -18.66 -0.18 13.73
CA VAL A 25 -20.06 -0.52 14.05
C VAL A 25 -20.21 -0.91 15.50
N VAL A 26 -19.32 -1.76 16.02
CA VAL A 26 -19.34 -2.19 17.43
C VAL A 26 -19.14 -0.98 18.35
N TYR A 27 -18.15 -0.14 18.06
CA TYR A 27 -17.84 1.02 18.89
C TYR A 27 -18.92 2.11 18.81
N ALA A 28 -19.45 2.41 17.63
CA ALA A 28 -20.55 3.35 17.46
C ALA A 28 -21.81 2.88 18.19
N SER A 29 -22.09 1.58 18.18
CA SER A 29 -23.20 0.99 18.94
C SER A 29 -22.97 1.15 20.45
N PHE A 30 -21.75 0.91 20.92
CA PHE A 30 -21.38 1.16 22.32
C PHE A 30 -21.58 2.63 22.71
N VAL A 31 -21.09 3.57 21.90
CA VAL A 31 -21.27 5.01 22.14
C VAL A 31 -22.75 5.36 22.19
N LEU A 32 -23.54 4.89 21.24
CA LEU A 32 -24.99 5.15 21.22
C LEU A 32 -25.70 4.59 22.45
N LEU A 33 -25.33 3.39 22.90
CA LEU A 33 -25.88 2.79 24.12
C LEU A 33 -25.55 3.61 25.37
N VAL A 34 -24.32 4.13 25.45
CA VAL A 34 -23.88 4.96 26.58
C VAL A 34 -24.57 6.33 26.55
N THR A 35 -24.68 6.96 25.38
CA THR A 35 -25.26 8.31 25.26
C THR A 35 -26.79 8.31 25.35
N MET A 36 -27.46 7.27 24.84
CA MET A 36 -28.92 7.15 24.86
C MET A 36 -29.45 6.43 26.12
N TRP A 37 -28.61 6.22 27.14
CA TRP A 37 -29.08 5.52 28.33
C TRP A 37 -30.17 6.36 29.06
N PRO A 38 -31.39 5.82 29.26
CA PRO A 38 -32.55 6.63 29.66
C PRO A 38 -32.48 7.25 31.05
N GLN A 39 -31.63 6.72 31.94
CA GLN A 39 -31.49 7.16 33.33
C GLN A 39 -30.01 7.34 33.68
N PRO A 40 -29.40 8.47 33.31
CA PRO A 40 -27.99 8.76 33.59
C PRO A 40 -27.69 8.77 35.09
N GLU A 41 -28.67 9.15 35.92
CA GLU A 41 -28.57 9.27 37.38
C GLU A 41 -28.49 7.91 38.10
N GLN A 42 -28.96 6.82 37.48
CA GLN A 42 -28.87 5.46 38.06
C GLN A 42 -27.55 4.76 37.73
N LEU A 43 -26.85 5.23 36.69
CA LEU A 43 -25.45 4.92 36.52
C LEU A 43 -24.71 5.82 37.50
N GLU A 44 -23.83 5.27 38.32
CA GLU A 44 -23.05 5.97 39.34
C GLU A 44 -22.10 7.09 38.79
N PHE A 45 -22.37 7.68 37.62
CA PHE A 45 -21.55 8.67 36.94
C PHE A 45 -21.25 9.89 37.81
N ASP A 46 -22.19 10.42 38.59
CA ASP A 46 -21.91 11.52 39.53
C ASP A 46 -20.86 11.12 40.57
N SER A 47 -20.91 9.87 41.04
CA SER A 47 -19.95 9.36 42.02
C SER A 47 -18.58 9.04 41.39
N ILE A 48 -18.54 8.58 40.13
CA ILE A 48 -17.30 8.28 39.41
C ILE A 48 -16.63 9.57 38.94
N ALA A 49 -17.39 10.47 38.31
CA ALA A 49 -16.93 11.80 37.92
C ALA A 49 -16.43 12.57 39.14
N GLY A 50 -17.14 12.53 40.27
CA GLY A 50 -16.67 13.10 41.54
C GLY A 50 -15.37 12.47 42.04
N ARG A 51 -15.20 11.14 41.89
CA ARG A 51 -13.94 10.44 42.24
C ARG A 51 -12.79 10.85 41.32
N VAL A 52 -13.03 10.92 40.00
CA VAL A 52 -12.06 11.35 39.00
C VAL A 52 -11.67 12.81 39.22
N LEU A 53 -12.63 13.69 39.48
CA LEU A 53 -12.39 15.11 39.71
C LEU A 53 -11.55 15.34 40.98
N ARG A 54 -11.86 14.62 42.07
CA ARG A 54 -11.02 14.61 43.28
C ARG A 54 -9.61 14.13 42.99
N ALA A 55 -9.45 13.05 42.21
CA ALA A 55 -8.14 12.57 41.82
C ALA A 55 -7.37 13.61 40.98
N LEU A 56 -8.05 14.27 40.03
CA LEU A 56 -7.49 15.35 39.21
C LEU A 56 -7.02 16.52 40.07
N HIS A 57 -7.83 16.96 41.02
CA HIS A 57 -7.45 18.03 41.95
C HIS A 57 -6.27 17.64 42.84
N ASN A 58 -6.18 16.36 43.25
CA ASN A 58 -5.06 15.84 44.03
C ASN A 58 -3.74 15.80 43.24
N ILE A 59 -3.78 15.64 41.91
CA ILE A 59 -2.59 15.70 41.03
C ILE A 59 -2.28 17.12 40.53
N GLY A 60 -2.99 18.13 41.04
CA GLY A 60 -2.72 19.55 40.76
C GLY A 60 -3.57 20.18 39.66
N VAL A 61 -4.63 19.51 39.18
CA VAL A 61 -5.61 20.17 38.30
C VAL A 61 -6.35 21.27 39.10
N PRO A 62 -6.45 22.49 38.59
CA PRO A 62 -7.11 23.60 39.29
C PRO A 62 -8.60 23.34 39.58
N GLN A 63 -9.09 23.94 40.67
CA GLN A 63 -10.50 23.87 41.08
C GLN A 63 -11.49 24.49 40.06
N TRP A 64 -11.02 25.35 39.15
CA TRP A 64 -11.87 25.87 38.07
C TRP A 64 -12.27 24.78 37.06
N PHE A 65 -11.50 23.68 37.00
CA PHE A 65 -11.89 22.48 36.27
C PHE A 65 -12.90 21.70 37.12
N GLY A 66 -14.18 21.94 36.82
CA GLY A 66 -15.32 21.29 37.45
C GLY A 66 -15.97 20.23 36.57
N TYR A 67 -17.16 19.79 36.98
CA TYR A 67 -17.93 18.72 36.34
C TYR A 67 -18.17 18.94 34.83
N ASP A 68 -18.66 20.12 34.43
CA ASP A 68 -18.96 20.41 33.00
C ASP A 68 -17.73 20.27 32.09
N LYS A 69 -16.53 20.58 32.61
CA LYS A 69 -15.28 20.52 31.83
C LYS A 69 -14.81 19.07 31.71
N LEU A 70 -15.01 18.29 32.76
CA LEU A 70 -14.77 16.85 32.74
C LEU A 70 -15.71 16.16 31.75
N GLU A 71 -17.00 16.47 31.78
CA GLU A 71 -18.01 15.95 30.85
C GLU A 71 -17.66 16.30 29.40
N PHE A 72 -17.36 17.58 29.13
CA PHE A 72 -16.91 18.04 27.80
C PHE A 72 -15.66 17.29 27.31
N THR A 73 -14.67 17.08 28.19
CA THR A 73 -13.44 16.37 27.84
C THR A 73 -13.66 14.88 27.63
N ALA A 74 -14.54 14.27 28.43
CA ALA A 74 -14.92 12.86 28.30
C ALA A 74 -15.65 12.60 26.96
N ASN A 75 -16.55 13.51 26.57
CA ASN A 75 -17.25 13.46 25.28
C ASN A 75 -16.27 13.56 24.09
N ILE A 76 -15.29 14.47 24.16
CA ILE A 76 -14.19 14.50 23.19
C ILE A 76 -13.47 13.14 23.16
N GLY A 77 -13.07 12.62 24.32
CA GLY A 77 -12.34 11.36 24.43
C GLY A 77 -13.10 10.16 23.86
N MET A 78 -14.43 10.13 24.02
CA MET A 78 -15.30 9.08 23.49
C MET A 78 -15.43 9.16 21.96
N PHE A 79 -15.44 10.36 21.39
CA PHE A 79 -15.57 10.53 19.93
C PHE A 79 -14.24 10.40 19.17
N VAL A 80 -13.08 10.52 19.83
CA VAL A 80 -11.77 10.32 19.20
C VAL A 80 -11.64 8.92 18.57
N PRO A 81 -11.88 7.80 19.29
CA PRO A 81 -11.80 6.48 18.67
C PRO A 81 -12.84 6.29 17.55
N LEU A 82 -14.03 6.87 17.69
CA LEU A 82 -15.08 6.80 16.67
C LEU A 82 -14.64 7.49 15.37
N GLY A 83 -14.14 8.72 15.46
CA GLY A 83 -13.58 9.46 14.32
C GLY A 83 -12.37 8.77 13.71
N PHE A 84 -11.51 8.16 14.54
CA PHE A 84 -10.36 7.40 14.08
C PHE A 84 -10.76 6.16 13.28
N LEU A 85 -11.69 5.35 13.80
CA LEU A 85 -12.21 4.16 13.13
C LEU A 85 -12.94 4.53 11.84
N LEU A 86 -13.72 5.61 11.84
CA LEU A 86 -14.37 6.12 10.63
C LEU A 86 -13.33 6.52 9.58
N GLY A 87 -12.30 7.27 9.99
CA GLY A 87 -11.16 7.62 9.14
C GLY A 87 -10.42 6.40 8.58
N LEU A 88 -10.43 5.25 9.28
CA LEU A 88 -9.83 3.99 8.83
C LEU A 88 -10.77 3.13 7.97
N ALA A 89 -12.09 3.25 8.16
CA ALA A 89 -13.11 2.59 7.37
C ALA A 89 -13.33 3.26 6.01
N LEU A 90 -13.20 4.58 5.93
CA LEU A 90 -13.44 5.28 4.67
C LEU A 90 -12.34 5.00 3.63
N ALA A 91 -12.75 4.92 2.37
CA ALA A 91 -11.83 4.92 1.24
C ALA A 91 -11.10 6.28 1.17
N ARG A 92 -9.86 6.30 0.66
CA ARG A 92 -9.07 7.54 0.53
C ARG A 92 -9.79 8.61 -0.27
N SER A 93 -10.60 8.23 -1.27
CA SER A 93 -11.40 9.17 -2.08
C SER A 93 -12.61 9.75 -1.35
N ALA A 94 -13.08 9.09 -0.28
CA ALA A 94 -14.28 9.46 0.46
C ALA A 94 -13.99 10.17 1.79
N TRP A 95 -12.73 10.53 2.07
CA TRP A 95 -12.34 11.14 3.36
C TRP A 95 -13.15 12.41 3.69
N TRP A 96 -13.52 13.20 2.68
CA TRP A 96 -14.32 14.40 2.84
C TRP A 96 -15.74 14.11 3.35
N VAL A 97 -16.26 12.90 3.14
CA VAL A 97 -17.56 12.48 3.68
C VAL A 97 -17.52 12.45 5.20
N ALA A 98 -16.38 12.10 5.82
CA ALA A 98 -16.22 12.11 7.27
C ALA A 98 -16.43 13.51 7.88
N ILE A 99 -16.11 14.57 7.13
CA ILE A 99 -16.29 15.96 7.56
C ILE A 99 -17.77 16.25 7.83
N PHE A 100 -18.67 15.67 7.02
CA PHE A 100 -20.10 15.85 7.19
C PHE A 100 -20.72 14.80 8.10
N LEU A 101 -20.22 13.56 8.04
CA LEU A 101 -20.80 12.44 8.78
C LEU A 101 -20.60 12.57 10.29
N LEU A 102 -19.46 13.11 10.74
CA LEU A 102 -19.17 13.29 12.17
C LEU A 102 -20.11 14.31 12.84
N PRO A 103 -20.26 15.55 12.33
CA PRO A 103 -21.25 16.49 12.83
C PRO A 103 -22.69 15.98 12.67
N ALA A 104 -23.01 15.31 11.57
CA ALA A 104 -24.36 14.78 11.34
C ALA A 104 -24.72 13.68 12.36
N PHE A 105 -23.79 12.77 12.66
CA PHE A 105 -23.98 11.74 13.67
C PHE A 105 -24.12 12.37 15.07
N SER A 106 -23.28 13.35 15.39
CA SER A 106 -23.36 14.12 16.63
C SER A 106 -24.71 14.85 16.78
N GLY A 107 -25.15 15.55 15.73
CA GLY A 107 -26.44 16.24 15.70
C GLY A 107 -27.65 15.28 15.72
N ALA A 108 -27.52 14.07 15.17
CA ALA A 108 -28.58 13.06 15.22
C ALA A 108 -28.75 12.48 16.62
N ILE A 109 -27.65 12.23 17.34
CA ILE A 109 -27.66 11.86 18.77
C ILE A 109 -28.39 12.95 19.55
N GLU A 110 -27.96 14.20 19.39
CA GLU A 110 -28.53 15.34 20.08
C GLU A 110 -30.03 15.53 19.80
N PHE A 111 -30.43 15.45 18.53
CA PHE A 111 -31.84 15.55 18.12
C PHE A 111 -32.69 14.45 18.74
N THR A 112 -32.16 13.23 18.82
CA THR A 112 -32.85 12.09 19.43
C THR A 112 -32.98 12.28 20.94
N GLN A 113 -31.93 12.78 21.60
CA GLN A 113 -31.94 13.15 23.01
C GLN A 113 -32.96 14.26 23.28
N GLY A 114 -32.97 15.34 22.50
CA GLY A 114 -33.87 16.47 22.71
C GLY A 114 -35.35 16.14 22.50
N ILE A 115 -35.69 15.09 21.75
CA ILE A 115 -37.07 14.61 21.59
C ILE A 115 -37.44 13.59 22.68
N ALA A 116 -36.48 12.77 23.12
CA ALA A 116 -36.74 11.67 24.04
C ALA A 116 -36.53 12.02 25.53
N LEU A 117 -35.76 13.08 25.83
CA LEU A 117 -35.29 13.45 27.16
C LEU A 117 -35.46 14.98 27.34
N ASP A 118 -36.63 15.39 27.83
CA ASP A 118 -37.17 16.78 27.86
C ASP A 118 -36.39 17.81 28.72
N GLU A 119 -35.24 17.48 29.32
CA GLU A 119 -34.53 18.33 30.28
C GLU A 119 -33.00 18.32 30.08
N ARG A 120 -32.44 18.94 29.02
CA ARG A 120 -31.00 19.24 28.98
C ARG A 120 -30.68 20.60 28.35
N VAL A 121 -29.93 21.43 29.08
CA VAL A 121 -29.32 22.70 28.64
C VAL A 121 -27.92 22.49 28.03
N SER A 122 -27.39 21.25 28.06
CA SER A 122 -26.03 20.87 27.62
C SER A 122 -25.85 20.66 26.09
N THR A 123 -26.96 20.72 25.34
CA THR A 123 -27.17 20.31 23.93
C THR A 123 -26.27 20.98 22.87
N VAL A 124 -25.58 22.07 23.18
CA VAL A 124 -24.66 22.72 22.21
C VAL A 124 -23.22 22.30 22.47
N LEU A 125 -22.85 22.17 23.74
CA LEU A 125 -21.51 21.79 24.15
C LEU A 125 -21.26 20.29 23.91
N ASP A 126 -22.30 19.47 23.97
CA ASP A 126 -22.24 18.05 23.65
C ASP A 126 -22.03 17.82 22.15
N VAL A 127 -22.80 18.49 21.28
CA VAL A 127 -22.54 18.45 19.83
C VAL A 127 -21.12 18.91 19.51
N LEU A 128 -20.65 19.98 20.15
CA LEU A 128 -19.34 20.56 19.92
C LEU A 128 -18.21 19.62 20.36
N SER A 129 -18.26 19.09 21.59
CA SER A 129 -17.25 18.17 22.12
C SER A 129 -17.16 16.89 21.29
N ASN A 130 -18.30 16.31 20.93
CA ASN A 130 -18.38 15.14 20.05
C ASN A 130 -17.78 15.42 18.67
N THR A 131 -18.07 16.58 18.09
CA THR A 131 -17.52 16.98 16.79
C THR A 131 -16.00 17.19 16.87
N ILE A 132 -15.50 17.85 17.91
CA ILE A 132 -14.06 18.04 18.15
C ILE A 132 -13.36 16.69 18.29
N GLY A 133 -13.90 15.79 19.13
CA GLY A 133 -13.36 14.45 19.30
C GLY A 133 -13.33 13.67 17.99
N GLY A 134 -14.42 13.72 17.23
CA GLY A 134 -14.52 13.10 15.91
C GLY A 134 -13.43 13.58 14.95
N TYR A 135 -13.21 14.89 14.87
CA TYR A 135 -12.17 15.46 14.00
C TYR A 135 -10.75 15.16 14.47
N LEU A 136 -10.49 15.17 15.78
CA LEU A 136 -9.19 14.73 16.32
C LEU A 136 -8.91 13.27 15.97
N GLY A 137 -9.91 12.40 16.13
CA GLY A 137 -9.85 11.00 15.71
C GLY A 137 -9.55 10.85 14.21
N LEU A 138 -10.30 11.57 13.39
CA LEU A 138 -10.12 11.58 11.93
C LEU A 138 -8.70 12.03 11.53
N LEU A 139 -8.19 13.09 12.16
CA LEU A 139 -6.84 13.58 11.94
C LEU A 139 -5.78 12.53 12.27
N LEU A 140 -5.91 11.86 13.42
CA LEU A 140 -5.00 10.77 13.80
C LEU A 140 -5.01 9.63 12.79
N ALA A 141 -6.18 9.27 12.26
CA ALA A 141 -6.28 8.24 11.22
C ALA A 141 -5.61 8.66 9.91
N MET A 142 -5.73 9.94 9.53
CA MET A 142 -5.05 10.48 8.34
C MET A 142 -3.53 10.46 8.50
N ILE A 143 -3.01 10.87 9.67
CA ILE A 143 -1.58 10.84 9.99
C ILE A 143 -1.06 9.41 9.91
N LEU A 144 -1.74 8.46 10.56
CA LEU A 144 -1.35 7.05 10.54
C LEU A 144 -1.30 6.49 9.11
N ARG A 145 -2.31 6.80 8.29
CA ARG A 145 -2.34 6.38 6.87
C ARG A 145 -1.19 7.01 6.06
N ALA A 146 -0.86 8.26 6.31
CA ALA A 146 0.24 8.94 5.64
C ALA A 146 1.59 8.29 6.00
N MET A 147 1.81 8.00 7.29
CA MET A 147 3.01 7.31 7.78
C MET A 147 3.16 5.91 7.16
N ILE A 148 2.08 5.12 7.13
CA ILE A 148 2.10 3.77 6.52
C ILE A 148 2.41 3.87 5.03
N HIS A 149 1.77 4.81 4.30
CA HIS A 149 2.01 4.98 2.87
C HIS A 149 3.46 5.39 2.56
N ALA A 150 4.04 6.27 3.37
CA ALA A 150 5.44 6.66 3.23
C ALA A 150 6.37 5.45 3.45
N ARG A 151 6.12 4.66 4.49
CA ARG A 151 6.89 3.44 4.79
C ARG A 151 6.80 2.40 3.68
N ASP A 152 5.60 2.17 3.14
CA ASP A 152 5.35 1.18 2.09
C ASP A 152 6.06 1.57 0.79
N ARG A 153 6.09 2.87 0.45
CA ARG A 153 6.85 3.36 -0.72
C ARG A 153 8.32 3.01 -0.63
N THR A 154 8.97 3.32 0.50
CA THR A 154 10.39 3.03 0.70
C THR A 154 10.68 1.53 0.62
N LYS A 155 9.81 0.69 1.19
CA LYS A 155 9.94 -0.78 1.10
C LYS A 155 9.81 -1.28 -0.33
N ILE A 156 8.80 -0.81 -1.06
CA ILE A 156 8.57 -1.21 -2.47
C ILE A 156 9.75 -0.79 -3.34
N GLU A 157 10.26 0.44 -3.17
CA GLU A 157 11.44 0.93 -3.90
C GLU A 157 12.68 0.07 -3.62
N ARG A 158 12.87 -0.36 -2.37
CA ARG A 158 13.98 -1.24 -2.00
C ARG A 158 13.88 -2.61 -2.65
N GLU A 159 12.72 -3.25 -2.58
CA GLU A 159 12.49 -4.55 -3.21
C GLU A 159 12.63 -4.47 -4.74
N LEU A 160 12.15 -3.39 -5.37
CA LEU A 160 12.32 -3.17 -6.80
C LEU A 160 13.79 -3.00 -7.19
N TRP A 161 14.58 -2.30 -6.38
CA TRP A 161 16.01 -2.17 -6.59
C TRP A 161 16.72 -3.53 -6.47
N GLU A 162 16.40 -4.33 -5.47
CA GLU A 162 16.96 -5.68 -5.28
C GLU A 162 16.63 -6.60 -6.45
N ARG A 163 15.39 -6.60 -6.92
CA ARG A 163 14.97 -7.38 -8.11
C ARG A 163 15.69 -6.92 -9.37
N ARG A 164 15.88 -5.62 -9.58
CA ARG A 164 16.62 -5.06 -10.72
C ARG A 164 18.10 -5.41 -10.66
N ALA A 165 18.72 -5.35 -9.49
CA ALA A 165 20.11 -5.73 -9.29
C ALA A 165 20.34 -7.22 -9.61
N ALA A 166 19.47 -8.11 -9.12
CA ALA A 166 19.52 -9.54 -9.41
C ALA A 166 19.34 -9.84 -10.91
N ALA A 167 18.41 -9.15 -11.58
CA ALA A 167 18.20 -9.31 -13.02
C ALA A 167 19.41 -8.85 -13.84
N ALA A 168 20.05 -7.73 -13.46
CA ALA A 168 21.25 -7.24 -14.11
C ALA A 168 22.42 -8.23 -13.97
N GLU A 169 22.55 -8.85 -12.79
CA GLU A 169 23.59 -9.86 -12.54
C GLU A 169 23.36 -11.14 -13.38
N LEU A 170 22.12 -11.63 -13.43
CA LEU A 170 21.74 -12.74 -14.32
C LEU A 170 22.02 -12.41 -15.79
N GLN A 171 21.75 -11.19 -16.22
CA GLN A 171 22.03 -10.76 -17.59
C GLN A 171 23.52 -10.76 -17.90
N ARG A 172 24.37 -10.31 -16.95
CA ARG A 172 25.84 -10.40 -17.09
C ARG A 172 26.31 -11.85 -17.16
N GLN A 173 25.80 -12.72 -16.29
CA GLN A 173 26.17 -14.15 -16.28
C GLN A 173 25.75 -14.85 -17.58
N ASN A 174 24.55 -14.56 -18.09
CA ASN A 174 24.08 -15.09 -19.36
C ASN A 174 24.91 -14.58 -20.54
N ALA A 175 25.30 -13.29 -20.54
CA ALA A 175 26.21 -12.74 -21.55
C ALA A 175 27.59 -13.41 -21.51
N ALA A 176 28.16 -13.61 -20.32
CA ALA A 176 29.43 -14.30 -20.14
C ALA A 176 29.37 -15.77 -20.61
N ARG A 177 28.28 -16.48 -20.29
CA ARG A 177 28.04 -17.86 -20.78
C ARG A 177 27.92 -17.91 -22.30
N ALA A 178 27.21 -16.96 -22.91
CA ALA A 178 27.07 -16.87 -24.36
C ALA A 178 28.42 -16.62 -25.06
N GLN A 179 29.26 -15.74 -24.49
CA GLN A 179 30.62 -15.50 -24.98
C GLN A 179 31.51 -16.75 -24.87
N ALA A 180 31.48 -17.46 -23.74
CA ALA A 180 32.23 -18.70 -23.54
C ALA A 180 31.77 -19.82 -24.50
N ALA A 181 30.46 -19.92 -24.76
CA ALA A 181 29.93 -20.84 -25.75
C ALA A 181 30.43 -20.49 -27.17
N ALA A 182 30.43 -19.20 -27.53
CA ALA A 182 30.91 -18.73 -28.83
C ALA A 182 32.41 -19.01 -29.04
N SER A 183 33.26 -18.83 -28.03
CA SER A 183 34.70 -19.14 -28.14
C SER A 183 34.98 -20.65 -28.22
N SER A 184 34.17 -21.48 -27.56
CA SER A 184 34.30 -22.95 -27.66
C SER A 184 33.90 -23.52 -29.03
N HIS A 185 33.01 -22.85 -29.76
CA HIS A 185 32.56 -23.24 -31.10
C HIS A 185 33.40 -22.66 -32.23
N GLN A 186 34.52 -22.00 -31.92
CA GLN A 186 35.45 -21.49 -32.92
C GLN A 186 36.26 -22.67 -33.49
N VAL A 187 35.67 -23.41 -34.43
CA VAL A 187 36.39 -24.37 -35.28
C VAL A 187 37.53 -23.59 -35.93
N PRO A 188 38.80 -23.99 -35.77
CA PRO A 188 39.89 -23.33 -36.47
C PRO A 188 39.56 -23.34 -37.95
N ALA A 189 39.60 -22.18 -38.61
CA ALA A 189 39.39 -22.09 -40.04
C ALA A 189 40.23 -23.20 -40.70
N PRO A 190 39.63 -24.09 -41.52
CA PRO A 190 40.40 -25.15 -42.16
C PRO A 190 41.58 -24.47 -42.83
N ALA A 191 42.80 -24.87 -42.46
CA ALA A 191 44.01 -24.32 -43.05
C ALA A 191 43.80 -24.32 -44.55
N ALA A 192 43.77 -23.13 -45.17
CA ALA A 192 43.39 -22.98 -46.57
C ALA A 192 44.12 -24.06 -47.35
N ALA A 193 43.37 -25.04 -47.88
CA ALA A 193 43.96 -26.10 -48.67
C ALA A 193 44.77 -25.37 -49.74
N ARG A 194 46.09 -25.59 -49.78
CA ARG A 194 46.92 -25.02 -50.83
C ARG A 194 46.41 -25.67 -52.11
N ILE A 195 45.52 -24.99 -52.80
CA ILE A 195 45.11 -25.35 -54.15
C ILE A 195 46.37 -25.12 -54.97
N ALA A 196 47.11 -26.20 -55.24
CA ALA A 196 48.14 -26.18 -56.26
C ALA A 196 47.38 -26.06 -57.58
N GLU A 197 47.36 -24.85 -58.13
CA GLU A 197 46.83 -24.60 -59.46
C GLU A 197 47.76 -25.35 -60.43
N PRO A 198 47.28 -26.40 -61.12
CA PRO A 198 48.13 -27.14 -62.04
C PRO A 198 48.56 -26.20 -63.17
N ASP A 199 49.86 -26.20 -63.48
CA ASP A 199 50.41 -25.39 -64.55
C ASP A 199 49.67 -25.70 -65.86
N PRO A 200 49.03 -24.71 -66.51
CA PRO A 200 48.25 -24.94 -67.72
C PRO A 200 49.10 -25.54 -68.86
N VAL A 201 50.43 -25.37 -68.82
CA VAL A 201 51.34 -25.93 -69.83
C VAL A 201 51.51 -27.43 -69.67
N THR A 202 51.55 -27.96 -68.45
CA THR A 202 51.75 -29.40 -68.22
C THR A 202 50.45 -30.20 -68.31
N ARG A 203 49.29 -29.57 -68.05
CA ARG A 203 47.97 -30.24 -68.08
C ARG A 203 47.57 -30.79 -69.46
N VAL A 204 48.06 -30.20 -70.55
CA VAL A 204 47.80 -30.71 -71.92
C VAL A 204 48.46 -32.08 -72.17
N LEU A 205 49.45 -32.45 -71.34
CA LEU A 205 50.19 -33.70 -71.45
C LEU A 205 49.54 -34.85 -70.65
N ASP A 206 48.53 -34.55 -69.83
CA ASP A 206 47.84 -35.54 -69.03
C ASP A 206 46.89 -36.37 -69.93
N ALA A 207 46.86 -37.69 -69.70
CA ALA A 207 46.21 -38.64 -70.60
C ALA A 207 44.68 -38.47 -70.67
N ASP A 208 44.08 -37.91 -69.62
CA ASP A 208 42.65 -37.66 -69.44
C ASP A 208 42.20 -36.27 -69.95
N PHE A 209 43.15 -35.41 -70.38
CA PHE A 209 42.84 -34.05 -70.86
C PHE A 209 41.87 -34.05 -72.04
N TRP A 210 42.06 -34.95 -73.00
CA TRP A 210 41.22 -35.03 -74.20
C TRP A 210 39.89 -35.75 -73.97
N GLU A 211 39.74 -36.48 -72.86
CA GLU A 211 38.48 -37.14 -72.50
C GLU A 211 37.53 -36.19 -71.78
N THR A 212 38.06 -35.28 -70.96
CA THR A 212 37.26 -34.35 -70.15
C THR A 212 36.90 -33.06 -70.89
N GLY A 213 37.75 -32.61 -71.83
CA GLY A 213 37.46 -31.44 -72.69
C GLY A 213 37.43 -30.11 -71.94
N ASP A 214 37.94 -30.05 -70.71
CA ASP A 214 37.96 -28.84 -69.90
C ASP A 214 39.00 -27.85 -70.45
N ALA A 215 38.51 -26.85 -71.19
CA ALA A 215 39.25 -25.62 -71.46
C ALA A 215 39.63 -24.93 -70.13
N PRO A 216 40.72 -24.14 -70.07
CA PRO A 216 41.48 -23.86 -68.84
C PRO A 216 40.80 -22.94 -67.80
N THR A 217 39.48 -22.84 -67.76
CA THR A 217 38.76 -21.96 -66.83
C THR A 217 37.59 -22.59 -66.09
N VAL A 218 37.32 -23.90 -66.23
CA VAL A 218 36.22 -24.52 -65.50
C VAL A 218 36.72 -25.07 -64.15
N ARG A 219 36.44 -24.33 -63.07
CA ARG A 219 36.59 -24.85 -61.71
C ARG A 219 35.38 -25.72 -61.39
N LEU A 220 35.56 -27.04 -61.36
CA LEU A 220 34.57 -27.95 -60.78
C LEU A 220 34.81 -28.07 -59.27
N PRO A 221 33.79 -27.78 -58.43
CA PRO A 221 33.82 -28.12 -57.02
C PRO A 221 33.43 -29.59 -56.82
N LEU A 222 34.16 -30.30 -55.95
CA LEU A 222 33.66 -31.50 -55.27
C LEU A 222 33.28 -31.11 -53.83
#